data_AF-A0A660ZWG4-F1
#
_entry.id   AF-A0A660ZWG4-F1
#
_cell.length_a   1.000
_cell.length_b   1.000
_cell.length_c   1.000
_cell.angle_alpha   90.00
_cell.angle_beta   90.00
_cell.angle_gamma   90.00
#
_symmetry.space_group_name_H-M   'P 1'
#
loop_
_entity.id
_entity.type
_entity.pdbx_description
1 polymer ?
#
loop_
_entity_poly.entity_id
_entity_poly.type
_entity_poly.pdbx_seq_one_letter_code
_entity_poly.pdbx_strand_id
1 'polypeptide(L)' 'MSAVIVLCGGKGERLRSVVSDRPKVLAEVGGRPFLAHVLHRLIDDGATEIFLSTGYRADMVAEFVRESG' A
#
# COMPACT_ATOMS: atom_id res chain seq x y z
N MET A 1 -14.90 -5.37 15.70
CA MET A 1 -13.50 -4.91 15.64
C MET A 1 -12.74 -5.94 14.83
N SER A 2 -12.36 -5.62 13.60
CA SER A 2 -11.59 -6.49 12.72
C SER A 2 -10.21 -5.85 12.50
N ALA A 3 -9.17 -6.56 12.93
CA ALA A 3 -7.79 -6.23 12.64
C ALA A 3 -7.37 -6.88 11.32
N VAL A 4 -6.78 -6.10 10.42
CA VAL A 4 -6.36 -6.56 9.09
C VAL A 4 -4.87 -6.28 8.89
N ILE A 5 -4.15 -7.24 8.31
CA ILE A 5 -2.75 -7.07 7.92
C ILE A 5 -2.66 -7.01 6.39
N VAL A 6 -2.04 -5.95 5.87
CA VAL A 6 -1.70 -5.82 4.44
C VAL A 6 -0.20 -6.05 4.26
N LEU A 7 0.15 -7.04 3.43
CA LEU A 7 1.54 -7.42 3.16
C LEU A 7 2.10 -6.55 2.01
N CYS A 8 2.92 -5.56 2.37
CA CYS A 8 3.48 -4.56 1.47
C CYS A 8 5.01 -4.68 1.29
N GLY A 9 5.67 -5.68 1.89
CA GLY A 9 7.13 -5.75 1.96
C GLY A 9 7.86 -6.30 0.73
N GLY A 10 7.13 -6.74 -0.30
CA GLY A 10 7.74 -7.37 -1.48
C GLY A 10 8.57 -6.40 -2.35
N LYS A 11 9.74 -6.85 -2.82
CA LYS A 11 10.63 -6.09 -3.73
C LYS A 11 10.00 -5.76 -5.09
N GLY A 12 8.96 -6.48 -5.47
CA GLY A 12 8.24 -6.17 -6.69
C GLY A 12 9.01 -6.51 -7.98
N GLU A 13 9.65 -7.66 -8.07
CA GLU A 13 10.51 -7.94 -9.23
C GLU A 13 9.72 -8.20 -10.54
N ARG A 14 8.54 -8.83 -10.47
CA ARG A 14 7.71 -9.16 -11.66
C ARG A 14 7.18 -7.98 -12.49
N LEU A 15 7.15 -6.77 -11.94
CA LEU A 15 6.54 -5.57 -12.57
C LEU A 15 7.56 -4.41 -12.59
N ARG A 16 8.84 -4.74 -12.34
CA ARG A 16 9.92 -3.76 -12.20
C ARG A 16 10.21 -3.00 -13.49
N SER A 17 9.87 -3.58 -14.64
CA SER A 17 9.98 -2.94 -15.96
C SER A 17 8.97 -1.80 -16.15
N VAL A 18 7.86 -1.80 -15.40
CA VAL A 18 6.78 -0.82 -15.51
C VAL A 18 6.79 0.15 -14.32
N VAL A 19 7.20 -0.34 -13.15
CA VAL A 19 7.29 0.44 -11.91
C VAL A 19 8.64 0.19 -11.27
N SER A 20 9.58 1.12 -11.45
CA SER A 20 10.98 0.99 -11.02
C SER A 20 11.39 2.01 -9.95
N ASP A 21 10.67 3.12 -9.86
CA ASP A 21 10.96 4.30 -9.03
C ASP A 21 10.32 4.25 -7.64
N ARG A 22 9.34 3.35 -7.42
CA ARG A 22 8.56 3.27 -6.18
C ARG A 22 8.20 1.82 -5.78
N PRO A 23 7.84 1.55 -4.51
CA PRO A 23 7.21 0.28 -4.13
C PRO A 23 5.99 0.00 -5.01
N LYS A 24 5.76 -1.26 -5.41
CA LYS A 24 4.58 -1.60 -6.23
C LYS A 24 3.25 -1.23 -5.62
N VAL A 25 3.17 -1.30 -4.29
CA VAL A 25 1.96 -0.91 -3.57
C VAL A 25 1.63 0.57 -3.78
N LEU A 26 2.61 1.39 -4.18
CA LEU A 26 2.43 2.80 -4.54
C LEU A 26 2.35 3.03 -6.06
N ALA A 27 2.29 1.98 -6.87
CA ALA A 27 2.04 2.12 -8.30
C ALA A 27 0.70 2.81 -8.55
N GLU A 28 0.66 3.74 -9.49
CA GLU A 28 -0.58 4.45 -9.84
C GLU A 28 -1.51 3.54 -10.65
N VAL A 29 -2.76 3.46 -10.19
CA VAL A 29 -3.83 2.74 -10.87
C VAL A 29 -5.04 3.66 -10.93
N GLY A 30 -5.40 4.12 -12.13
CA GLY A 30 -6.52 5.05 -12.31
C GLY A 30 -6.35 6.37 -11.54
N GLY A 31 -5.13 6.92 -11.51
CA GLY A 31 -4.84 8.22 -10.89
C GLY A 31 -4.66 8.21 -9.36
N ARG A 32 -4.73 7.03 -8.71
CA ARG A 32 -4.46 6.89 -7.26
C ARG A 32 -3.53 5.70 -6.98
N PRO A 33 -2.67 5.75 -5.95
CA PRO A 33 -1.79 4.64 -5.60
C PRO A 33 -2.57 3.35 -5.30
N PHE A 34 -2.05 2.19 -5.72
CA PHE A 34 -2.71 0.90 -5.54
C PHE A 34 -3.11 0.64 -4.07
N LEU A 35 -2.23 0.98 -3.13
CA LEU A 35 -2.48 0.87 -1.69
C LEU A 35 -3.71 1.67 -1.25
N ALA A 36 -3.98 2.83 -1.86
CA ALA A 36 -5.19 3.61 -1.58
C ALA A 36 -6.45 2.81 -1.89
N HIS A 37 -6.50 2.12 -3.03
CA HIS A 37 -7.65 1.28 -3.40
C HIS A 37 -7.89 0.17 -2.37
N VAL A 38 -6.80 -0.46 -1.88
CA VAL A 38 -6.86 -1.52 -0.88
C VAL A 38 -7.37 -0.97 0.45
N LEU A 39 -6.80 0.13 0.93
CA LEU A 39 -7.19 0.74 2.20
C LEU A 39 -8.64 1.21 2.18
N HIS A 40 -9.07 1.91 1.13
CA HIS A 40 -10.47 2.32 0.97
C HIS A 40 -11.42 1.13 1.05
N ARG A 41 -11.10 0.04 0.34
CA ARG A 41 -11.95 -1.16 0.38
C ARG A 41 -12.02 -1.77 1.79
N LEU A 42 -10.89 -1.87 2.49
CA LEU A 42 -10.87 -2.40 3.85
C LEU A 42 -11.68 -1.53 4.83
N ILE A 43 -11.60 -0.20 4.68
CA ILE A 43 -12.38 0.75 5.48
C ILE A 43 -13.88 0.60 5.17
N ASP A 44 -14.26 0.52 3.89
CA ASP A 44 -15.65 0.31 3.46
C ASP A 44 -16.21 -1.03 4.00
N ASP A 45 -15.37 -2.06 4.10
CA ASP A 45 -15.70 -3.36 4.67
C ASP A 45 -15.68 -3.36 6.24
N GLY A 46 -15.42 -2.22 6.87
CA GLY A 46 -15.51 -2.02 8.32
C GLY A 46 -14.24 -2.35 9.12
N ALA A 47 -13.07 -2.42 8.47
CA ALA A 47 -11.80 -2.59 9.17
C ALA A 47 -11.50 -1.36 10.05
N THR A 48 -11.24 -1.60 11.34
CA THR A 48 -10.95 -0.54 12.32
C THR A 48 -9.48 -0.45 12.68
N GLU A 49 -8.71 -1.51 12.43
CA GLU A 49 -7.27 -1.56 12.66
C GLU A 49 -6.59 -2.18 11.45
N ILE A 50 -5.69 -1.43 10.81
CA ILE A 50 -4.95 -1.88 9.63
C ILE A 50 -3.46 -1.80 9.90
N PHE A 51 -2.79 -2.95 9.79
CA PHE A 51 -1.35 -3.07 9.94
C PHE A 51 -0.70 -3.26 8.57
N LEU A 52 0.27 -2.40 8.24
CA LEU A 52 1.04 -2.53 7.02
C LEU A 52 2.37 -3.21 7.31
N SER A 53 2.52 -4.46 6.84
CA SER A 53 3.80 -5.16 6.89
C SER A 53 4.67 -4.67 5.72
N THR A 54 5.47 -3.65 5.98
CA THR A 54 6.34 -3.03 4.98
C THR A 54 7.74 -3.66 4.98
N GLY A 55 8.53 -3.37 3.95
CA GLY A 55 9.84 -3.98 3.73
C GLY A 55 10.67 -3.12 2.78
N TYR A 56 10.81 -3.55 1.52
CA TYR A 56 11.51 -2.76 0.51
C TYR A 56 10.91 -1.34 0.38
N ARG A 57 11.75 -0.30 0.57
CA ARG A 57 11.35 1.12 0.52
C ARG A 57 10.15 1.43 1.44
N ALA A 58 10.18 0.89 2.66
CA ALA A 58 9.13 1.08 3.67
C ALA A 58 8.88 2.55 4.04
N ASP A 59 9.91 3.39 3.96
CA ASP A 59 9.87 4.83 4.16
C ASP A 59 8.83 5.52 3.26
N MET A 60 8.83 5.21 1.96
CA MET A 60 7.87 5.76 1.00
C MET A 60 6.44 5.32 1.32
N VAL A 61 6.25 4.07 1.76
CA VAL A 61 4.92 3.56 2.13
C VAL A 61 4.42 4.27 3.39
N ALA A 62 5.30 4.47 4.37
CA ALA A 62 4.96 5.17 5.61
C ALA A 62 4.64 6.65 5.37
N GLU A 63 5.37 7.30 4.46
CA GLU A 63 5.09 8.68 4.04
C GLU A 63 3.72 8.81 3.38
N PHE A 64 3.43 7.95 2.39
CA PHE A 64 2.12 7.93 1.74
C PHE A 64 0.96 7.81 2.74
N VAL A 65 1.08 6.94 3.74
CA VAL A 65 0.04 6.75 4.76
C VAL A 65 -0.10 7.97 5.66
N ARG A 66 1.01 8.61 6.06
CA ARG A 66 0.97 9.84 6.86
C ARG A 66 0.28 11.00 6.13
N GLU A 67 0.48 11.11 4.82
CA GLU A 67 -0.14 12.16 4.00
C GLU A 67 -1.62 11.87 3.69
N SER A 68 -2.02 10.60 3.69
CA SER A 68 -3.36 10.18 3.28
C SER A 68 -4.43 10.30 4.38
N GLY A 69 -4.02 10.55 5.64
CA GLY A 69 -4.93 10.68 6.79
C GLY A 69 -5.26 9.36 7.46
#